data_AF-A0A7Y4QXC6-F1
#
_entry.id   AF-A0A7Y4QXC6-F1
#
_cell.length_a   1.000
_cell.length_b   1.000
_cell.length_c   1.000
_cell.angle_alpha   90.00
_cell.angle_beta   90.00
_cell.angle_gamma   90.00
#
_symmetry.space_group_name_H-M   'P 1'
#
loop_
_entity.id
_entity.type
_entity.pdbx_description
1 polymer ?
#
loop_
_entity_poly.entity_id
_entity_poly.type
_entity_poly.pdbx_seq_one_letter_code
_entity_poly.pdbx_strand_id
1 'polypeptide(L)' 'MENLRLMFLLLSTSSALFLVIGLFKPWVMLWWEDVQNRKKIILVYGSISLFFLLAYFLMGAVL' A
#
# COMPACT_ATOMS: atom_id res chain seq x y z
N MET A 1 -21.50 -0.33 -6.00
CA MET A 1 -20.38 0.26 -5.23
C MET A 1 -19.49 -0.79 -4.55
N GLU A 2 -20.00 -2.00 -4.31
CA GLU A 2 -19.24 -3.08 -3.64
C GLU A 2 -17.95 -3.49 -4.37
N ASN A 3 -17.97 -3.59 -5.71
CA ASN A 3 -16.77 -3.92 -6.49
C ASN A 3 -15.65 -2.88 -6.33
N LEU A 4 -15.99 -1.58 -6.27
CA LEU A 4 -15.00 -0.52 -6.03
C LEU A 4 -14.44 -0.59 -4.62
N ARG A 5 -15.29 -0.83 -3.63
CA ARG A 5 -14.87 -1.04 -2.24
C ARG A 5 -13.94 -2.25 -2.12
N LEU A 6 -14.28 -3.38 -2.74
CA LEU A 6 -13.43 -4.56 -2.80
C LEU A 6 -12.09 -4.27 -3.50
N MET A 7 -12.10 -3.52 -4.60
CA MET A 7 -10.89 -3.10 -5.29
C MET A 7 -9.96 -2.28 -4.38
N PHE A 8 -10.50 -1.32 -3.62
CA PHE A 8 -9.70 -0.54 -2.66
C PHE A 8 -9.11 -1.40 -1.53
N LEU A 9 -9.87 -2.38 -1.03
CA LEU A 9 -9.38 -3.34 -0.05
C LEU A 9 -8.22 -4.18 -0.61
N LEU A 10 -8.36 -4.69 -1.85
CA LEU A 10 -7.30 -5.45 -2.51
C LEU A 10 -6.05 -4.61 -2.78
N LEU A 11 -6.21 -3.35 -3.18
CA LEU A 11 -5.09 -2.41 -3.39
C LEU A 11 -4.37 -2.09 -2.08
N SER A 12 -5.11 -1.86 -0.99
CA SER A 12 -4.52 -1.69 0.33
C SER A 12 -3.77 -2.95 0.79
N THR A 13 -4.36 -4.12 0.61
CA THR A 13 -3.75 -5.40 1.01
C THR A 13 -2.48 -5.70 0.20
N SER A 14 -2.51 -5.51 -1.12
CA SER A 14 -1.35 -5.73 -1.99
C SER A 14 -0.20 -4.76 -1.68
N SER A 15 -0.50 -3.48 -1.45
CA SER A 15 0.53 -2.51 -1.03
C SER A 15 1.09 -2.82 0.37
N ALA A 16 0.27 -3.32 1.30
CA ALA A 16 0.75 -3.83 2.58
C ALA A 16 1.68 -5.05 2.42
N LEU A 17 1.36 -6.00 1.52
CA LEU A 17 2.25 -7.12 1.20
C LEU A 17 3.58 -6.64 0.61
N PHE A 18 3.56 -5.66 -0.29
CA PHE A 18 4.79 -5.07 -0.82
C PHE A 18 5.59 -4.32 0.23
N LEU A 19 4.95 -3.66 1.20
CA LEU A 19 5.63 -3.08 2.36
C LEU A 19 6.37 -4.17 3.15
N VAL A 20 5.71 -5.29 3.45
CA VAL A 20 6.33 -6.41 4.17
C VAL A 20 7.52 -6.96 3.39
N ILE A 21 7.35 -7.25 2.09
CA ILE A 21 8.42 -7.76 1.23
C ILE A 21 9.59 -6.76 1.17
N GLY A 22 9.29 -5.47 1.02
CA GLY A 22 10.28 -4.41 0.95
C GLY A 22 11.06 -4.22 2.26
N LEU A 23 10.43 -4.41 3.41
CA LEU A 23 11.13 -4.37 4.70
C LEU A 23 12.23 -5.44 4.81
N PHE A 24 12.00 -6.63 4.24
CA PHE A 24 13.00 -7.69 4.18
C PHE A 24 14.03 -7.46 3.06
N LYS A 25 13.56 -7.13 1.85
CA LYS A 25 14.42 -6.96 0.66
C LYS A 25 14.12 -5.63 -0.04
N PRO A 26 14.75 -4.53 0.41
CA PRO A 26 14.46 -3.19 -0.10
C PRO A 26 14.66 -3.04 -1.60
N TRP A 27 15.72 -3.66 -2.12
CA TRP A 27 16.12 -3.58 -3.52
C TRP A 27 15.10 -4.19 -4.48
N VAL A 28 14.28 -5.14 -4.02
CA VAL A 28 13.23 -5.75 -4.85
C VAL A 28 12.08 -4.76 -5.09
N MET A 29 11.76 -3.94 -4.08
CA MET A 29 10.65 -3.00 -4.14
C MET A 29 11.06 -1.61 -4.64
N LEU A 30 12.27 -1.17 -4.29
CA LEU A 30 12.85 0.11 -4.71
C LEU A 30 13.87 -0.06 -5.85
N TRP A 31 13.65 -1.01 -6.75
CA TRP A 31 14.54 -1.29 -7.89
C TRP A 31 14.67 -0.10 -8.87
N TRP A 32 13.70 0.81 -8.83
CA TRP A 32 13.63 2.02 -9.64
C TRP A 32 14.31 3.24 -9.00
N GLU A 33 14.78 3.13 -7.76
CA GLU A 33 15.39 4.21 -6.98
C GLU A 33 16.89 3.96 -6.78
N ASP A 34 17.70 5.02 -6.83
CA ASP A 34 19.15 4.93 -6.68
C ASP A 34 19.56 4.49 -5.25
N VAL A 35 18.77 4.89 -4.25
CA VAL A 35 19.02 4.58 -2.84
C VAL A 35 17.86 3.80 -2.24
N GLN A 36 18.12 2.52 -1.94
CA GLN A 36 17.11 1.63 -1.37
C GLN A 36 17.19 1.65 0.16
N ASN A 37 16.19 2.27 0.79
CA ASN A 37 16.11 2.40 2.24
C ASN A 37 14.76 1.89 2.76
N ARG A 38 14.76 1.14 3.86
CA ARG A 38 13.55 0.68 4.56
C ARG A 38 12.62 1.83 4.94
N LYS A 39 13.17 3.00 5.29
CA LYS A 39 12.37 4.20 5.58
C LYS A 39 11.55 4.64 4.35
N LYS A 40 12.15 4.62 3.16
CA LYS A 40 11.44 4.94 1.91
C LYS A 40 10.33 3.92 1.62
N ILE A 41 10.55 2.65 1.92
CA ILE A 41 9.53 1.60 1.72
C ILE A 41 8.33 1.83 2.61
N ILE A 42 8.55 2.14 3.89
CA ILE A 42 7.47 2.49 4.82
C ILE A 42 6.74 3.74 4.31
N LEU A 43 7.46 4.76 3.86
CA LEU A 43 6.84 5.99 3.34
C LEU A 43 6.02 5.72 2.08
N VAL A 44 6.56 5.01 1.09
CA VAL A 44 5.88 4.78 -0.20
C VAL A 44 4.75 3.77 -0.04
N TYR A 45 5.05 2.53 0.34
CA TYR A 45 4.05 1.46 0.39
C TYR A 45 3.10 1.60 1.59
N GLY A 46 3.58 2.16 2.69
CA GLY A 46 2.75 2.42 3.87
C GLY A 46 1.76 3.55 3.63
N SER A 47 2.17 4.65 2.97
CA SER A 47 1.24 5.72 2.62
C SER A 47 0.18 5.27 1.62
N ILE A 48 0.58 4.52 0.58
CA ILE A 48 -0.35 3.95 -0.41
C ILE A 48 -1.35 2.98 0.26
N SER A 49 -0.85 2.08 1.12
CA SER A 49 -1.69 1.15 1.86
C SER A 49 -2.71 1.86 2.73
N LEU A 50 -2.27 2.89 3.46
CA LEU A 50 -3.12 3.64 4.38
C LEU A 50 -4.13 4.50 3.62
N PHE A 51 -3.73 5.13 2.51
CA PHE A 51 -4.62 5.89 1.64
C PHE A 51 -5.78 5.02 1.12
N PHE A 52 -5.48 3.85 0.56
CA PHE A 52 -6.52 2.96 0.05
C PHE A 52 -7.37 2.33 1.16
N LEU A 53 -6.79 2.08 2.33
CA LEU A 53 -7.54 1.61 3.49
C LEU A 53 -8.56 2.66 3.96
N LEU A 54 -8.14 3.92 4.05
CA LEU A 54 -9.03 5.03 4.39
C LEU A 54 -10.13 5.19 3.34
N ALA A 55 -9.80 5.11 2.05
CA ALA A 55 -10.79 5.15 0.98
C ALA A 55 -11.83 4.02 1.11
N TYR A 56 -11.39 2.80 1.43
CA TYR A 56 -12.29 1.67 1.70
C TYR A 56 -13.27 1.96 2.85
N PHE A 57 -12.78 2.48 3.97
CA PHE A 57 -13.63 2.82 5.11
C PHE A 57 -14.59 3.96 4.82
N LEU A 58 -14.13 5.02 4.16
CA LEU A 58 -15.00 6.15 3.77
C LEU A 58 -16.13 5.68 2.83
N MET A 59 -15.83 4.82 1.86
CA MET A 59 -16.87 4.27 0.98
C MET A 59 -17.86 3.36 1.72
N GLY A 60 -17.44 2.68 2.79
CA GLY A 60 -18.33 1.87 3.62
C GLY A 60 -19.09 2.67 4.68
N ALA A 61 -18.69 3.91 4.99
CA ALA A 61 -19.35 4.79 5.95
C ALA A 61 -20.31 5.78 5.29
N VAL A 62 -20.08 6.13 4.02
CA VAL A 62 -20.89 7.10 3.25
C VAL A 62 -22.09 6.45 2.54
N LEU A 63 -22.16 5.11 2.51
CA LEU A 63 -23.22 4.30 1.88
C LEU A 63 -23.83 3.33 2.88
#